data_AF-A0A1C5G2I5-F1
#
_entry.id   AF-A0A1C5G2I5-F1
#
_cell.length_a   1.000
_cell.length_b   1.000
_cell.length_c   1.000
_cell.angle_alpha   90.00
_cell.angle_beta   90.00
_cell.angle_gamma   90.00
#
_symmetry.space_group_name_H-M   'P 1'
#
loop_
_entity.id
_entity.type
_entity.pdbx_description
1 polymer ?
#
loop_
_entity_poly.entity_id
_entity_poly.type
_entity_poly.pdbx_seq_one_letter_code
_entity_poly.pdbx_strand_id
1 'polypeptide(L)'
;MSSTADLLPAAGPAGTGVGVWLHGVTRDVDPALLATTVGMDGAAARAVRVAGLVAVVSAAPLSEYGEEALRRNLEDLAWLERAARTHHAVVAALSRVGAVVPARLATVHHDDARVAGQLTARRAELTAVLDRLTGHDEWGVKGYVVPGATPRPTEPAGSGGAGAAYLRRRRAQLTARERGSGSPPRPPGPCTRHWRGTRRPPGGTPRRTAGSPGRPPRWRSTGRT
;
A
#
# COMPACT_ATOMS: atom_id res chain seq x y z
N MET A 1 -55.07 24.04 -7.63
CA MET A 1 -54.46 22.96 -8.44
C MET A 1 -52.96 23.16 -8.39
N SER A 2 -52.25 22.16 -7.86
CA SER A 2 -50.80 22.10 -7.70
C SER A 2 -50.04 22.26 -9.01
N SER A 3 -48.82 22.79 -8.95
CA SER A 3 -47.64 22.22 -9.62
C SER A 3 -46.40 23.02 -9.18
N THR A 4 -45.78 22.60 -8.08
CA THR A 4 -44.48 21.89 -8.06
C THR A 4 -43.31 22.81 -8.39
N ALA A 5 -42.78 23.41 -7.32
CA ALA A 5 -41.42 23.91 -7.27
C ALA A 5 -40.47 22.71 -7.36
N ASP A 6 -39.77 22.59 -8.47
CA ASP A 6 -38.60 21.73 -8.59
C ASP A 6 -37.37 22.62 -8.34
N LEU A 7 -37.10 22.88 -7.05
CA LEU A 7 -35.83 23.44 -6.63
C LEU A 7 -34.85 22.27 -6.50
N LEU A 8 -34.14 22.00 -7.60
CA LEU A 8 -32.88 21.28 -7.56
C LEU A 8 -32.00 21.91 -6.46
N PRO A 9 -31.44 21.15 -5.52
CA PRO A 9 -30.53 21.71 -4.56
C PRO A 9 -29.31 22.27 -5.30
N ALA A 10 -29.15 23.59 -5.24
CA ALA A 10 -27.93 24.26 -5.66
C ALA A 10 -26.76 23.63 -4.90
N ALA A 11 -25.75 23.17 -5.64
CA ALA A 11 -24.51 22.68 -5.07
C ALA A 11 -23.98 23.72 -4.07
N GLY A 12 -23.87 23.35 -2.79
CA GLY A 12 -23.38 24.23 -1.74
C GLY A 12 -21.99 24.78 -2.09
N PRO A 13 -21.62 25.97 -1.58
CA PRO A 13 -20.32 26.54 -1.87
C PRO A 13 -19.22 25.56 -1.44
N ALA A 14 -18.26 25.30 -2.34
CA ALA A 14 -17.07 24.53 -2.02
C ALA A 14 -16.43 25.11 -0.75
N GLY A 15 -16.41 24.32 0.33
CA GLY A 15 -16.03 24.81 1.65
C GLY A 15 -14.63 25.41 1.63
N THR A 16 -14.48 26.65 2.09
CA THR A 16 -13.18 27.32 2.26
C THR A 16 -12.42 26.88 3.52
N GLY A 17 -12.88 25.81 4.18
CA GLY A 17 -12.25 25.23 5.37
C GLY A 17 -11.20 24.17 5.05
N VAL A 18 -10.51 23.72 6.08
CA VAL A 18 -9.56 22.60 6.01
C VAL A 18 -10.15 21.43 6.79
N GLY A 19 -10.45 20.34 6.09
CA GLY A 19 -10.83 19.06 6.66
C GLY A 19 -9.62 18.21 7.03
N VAL A 20 -9.92 16.97 7.38
CA VAL A 20 -8.97 16.00 7.92
C VAL A 20 -9.09 14.69 7.16
N TRP A 21 -8.06 14.36 6.39
CA TRP A 21 -7.95 13.05 5.72
C TRP A 21 -7.39 12.03 6.70
N LEU A 22 -8.12 10.94 6.96
CA LEU A 22 -7.67 9.84 7.81
C LEU A 22 -6.92 8.79 7.00
N HIS A 23 -5.67 8.50 7.39
CA HIS A 23 -4.87 7.43 6.77
C HIS A 23 -5.06 6.09 7.46
N GLY A 24 -5.09 6.10 8.80
CA GLY A 24 -5.26 4.88 9.57
C GLY A 24 -5.15 5.13 11.07
N VAL A 25 -5.36 4.05 11.83
CA VAL A 25 -5.35 4.07 13.29
C VAL A 25 -4.27 3.11 13.80
N THR A 26 -3.49 3.56 14.77
CA THR A 26 -2.44 2.78 15.48
C THR A 26 -2.59 2.95 16.99
N ARG A 27 -1.87 2.15 17.78
CA ARG A 27 -1.77 2.32 19.25
C ARG A 27 -0.85 3.48 19.62
N ASP A 28 0.25 3.62 18.89
CA ASP A 28 1.22 4.68 19.07
C ASP A 28 1.97 4.96 17.76
N VAL A 29 2.59 6.12 17.69
CA VAL A 29 3.44 6.56 16.59
C VAL A 29 4.42 7.62 17.08
N ASP A 30 5.68 7.47 16.70
CA ASP A 30 6.73 8.44 16.97
C ASP A 30 6.43 9.76 16.23
N PRO A 31 6.36 10.91 16.92
CA PRO A 31 6.24 12.21 16.27
C PRO A 31 7.31 12.50 15.20
N ALA A 32 8.54 12.00 15.37
CA ALA A 32 9.61 12.19 14.39
C ALA A 32 9.35 11.43 13.08
N LEU A 33 8.73 10.25 13.16
CA LEU A 33 8.27 9.53 11.97
C LEU A 33 7.19 10.34 11.23
N LEU A 34 6.23 10.91 11.96
CA LEU A 34 5.17 11.71 11.36
C LEU A 34 5.69 12.98 10.68
N ALA A 35 6.61 13.68 11.33
CA ALA A 35 7.23 14.90 10.79
C ALA A 35 7.97 14.68 9.46
N THR A 36 8.46 13.46 9.21
CA THR A 36 9.15 13.07 7.97
C THR A 36 8.26 12.33 6.98
N THR A 37 7.03 12.00 7.38
CA THR A 37 6.06 11.29 6.54
C THR A 37 5.19 12.29 5.79
N VAL A 38 5.40 12.38 4.47
CA VAL A 38 4.60 13.24 3.59
C VAL A 38 3.21 12.64 3.41
N GLY A 39 2.20 13.42 3.78
CA GLY A 39 0.78 13.11 3.63
C GLY A 39 0.16 13.83 2.43
N MET A 40 -1.14 14.13 2.53
CA MET A 40 -1.90 14.80 1.47
C MET A 40 -1.37 16.22 1.20
N ASP A 41 -1.40 16.64 -0.06
CA ASP A 41 -0.91 17.94 -0.56
C ASP A 41 0.54 18.30 -0.17
N GLY A 42 1.37 17.30 0.08
CA GLY A 42 2.76 17.51 0.48
C GLY A 42 2.95 17.92 1.95
N ALA A 43 1.87 18.11 2.72
CA ALA A 43 1.95 18.42 4.13
C ALA A 43 2.34 17.17 4.94
N ALA A 44 3.08 17.36 6.04
CA ALA A 44 3.42 16.25 6.94
C ALA A 44 2.15 15.63 7.56
N ALA A 45 2.18 14.32 7.77
CA ALA A 45 1.15 13.64 8.56
C ALA A 45 1.21 14.09 10.03
N ARG A 46 0.07 14.07 10.72
CA ARG A 46 -0.04 14.42 12.14
C ARG A 46 -0.89 13.41 12.91
N ALA A 47 -0.79 13.44 14.22
CA ALA A 47 -1.51 12.53 15.12
C ALA A 47 -2.72 13.24 15.76
N VAL A 48 -3.85 12.54 15.83
CA VAL A 48 -4.96 12.83 16.74
C VAL A 48 -5.02 11.69 17.75
N ARG A 49 -4.68 11.97 19.02
CA ARG A 49 -4.59 10.97 20.08
C ARG A 49 -5.83 11.02 20.96
N VAL A 50 -6.53 9.89 21.10
CA VAL A 50 -7.72 9.80 21.95
C VAL A 50 -7.96 8.36 22.40
N ALA A 51 -8.43 8.18 23.63
CA ALA A 51 -8.86 6.87 24.16
C ALA A 51 -7.82 5.72 24.04
N GLY A 52 -6.53 6.04 24.08
CA GLY A 52 -5.43 5.08 23.91
C GLY A 52 -5.18 4.63 22.47
N LEU A 53 -5.73 5.34 21.50
CA LEU A 53 -5.53 5.15 20.06
C LEU A 53 -4.97 6.44 19.44
N VAL A 54 -4.36 6.28 18.27
CA VAL A 54 -3.84 7.39 17.47
C VAL A 54 -4.37 7.28 16.05
N ALA A 55 -5.13 8.28 15.63
CA ALA A 55 -5.45 8.49 14.23
C ALA A 55 -4.30 9.27 13.57
N VAL A 56 -3.78 8.75 12.46
CA VAL A 56 -2.80 9.45 11.63
C VAL A 56 -3.52 10.11 10.48
N VAL A 57 -3.38 11.43 10.38
CA VAL A 57 -4.19 12.27 9.50
C VAL A 57 -3.34 13.28 8.71
N SER A 58 -3.91 13.83 7.65
CA SER A 58 -3.38 15.00 6.93
C SER A 58 -4.43 16.10 6.84
N ALA A 59 -3.98 17.35 6.71
CA ALA A 59 -4.86 18.43 6.30
C ALA A 59 -5.44 18.13 4.90
N ALA A 60 -6.70 18.49 4.69
CA ALA A 60 -7.42 18.25 3.44
C ALA A 60 -8.26 19.48 3.10
N PRO A 61 -7.75 20.42 2.29
CA PRO A 61 -8.49 21.60 1.86
C PRO A 61 -9.86 21.23 1.29
N LEU A 62 -10.94 21.75 1.86
CA LEU A 62 -12.29 21.34 1.45
C LEU A 62 -12.66 21.82 0.03
N SER A 63 -11.88 22.74 -0.54
CA SER A 63 -11.94 23.09 -1.97
C SER A 63 -11.62 21.91 -2.90
N GLU A 64 -10.77 20.97 -2.44
CA GLU A 64 -10.35 19.80 -3.22
C GLU A 64 -10.90 18.49 -2.62
N TYR A 65 -11.05 18.42 -1.31
CA TYR A 65 -11.42 17.22 -0.55
C TYR A 65 -12.81 17.29 0.12
N GLY A 66 -13.53 18.41 -0.06
CA GLY A 66 -14.93 18.51 0.33
C GLY A 66 -15.81 17.61 -0.52
N GLU A 67 -17.04 17.33 -0.08
CA GLU A 67 -17.86 16.27 -0.63
C GLU A 67 -18.03 16.33 -2.17
N GLU A 68 -18.45 17.47 -2.71
CA GLU A 68 -18.62 17.66 -4.16
C GLU A 68 -17.30 17.56 -4.93
N ALA A 69 -16.23 18.14 -4.39
CA ALA A 69 -14.91 18.14 -5.03
C ALA A 69 -14.33 16.73 -5.04
N LEU A 70 -14.41 16.03 -3.91
CA LEU A 70 -13.99 14.65 -3.74
C LEU A 70 -14.73 13.72 -4.69
N ARG A 71 -16.05 13.89 -4.84
CA ARG A 71 -16.87 13.11 -5.77
C ARG A 71 -16.37 13.24 -7.22
N ARG A 72 -16.11 14.47 -7.67
CA ARG A 72 -15.55 14.73 -9.01
C ARG A 72 -14.13 14.17 -9.15
N ASN A 73 -13.29 14.39 -8.14
CA ASN A 73 -11.88 14.00 -8.17
C ASN A 73 -11.67 12.48 -8.16
N LEU A 74 -12.60 11.72 -7.57
CA LEU A 74 -12.59 10.25 -7.61
C LEU A 74 -12.81 9.69 -9.03
N GLU A 75 -13.40 10.47 -9.94
CA GLU A 75 -13.55 10.11 -11.35
C GLU A 75 -12.29 10.45 -12.18
N ASP A 76 -11.42 11.33 -11.66
CA ASP A 76 -10.11 11.63 -12.24
C ASP A 76 -9.08 10.56 -11.83
N LEU A 77 -8.72 9.68 -12.77
CA LEU A 77 -7.76 8.60 -12.54
C LEU A 77 -6.37 9.09 -12.11
N ALA A 78 -5.92 10.24 -12.61
CA ALA A 78 -4.60 10.77 -12.25
C ALA A 78 -4.63 11.32 -10.82
N TRP A 79 -5.71 11.99 -10.43
CA TRP A 79 -5.92 12.41 -9.05
C TRP A 79 -6.03 11.21 -8.11
N LEU A 80 -6.86 10.22 -8.46
CA LEU A 80 -7.07 9.00 -7.68
C LEU A 80 -5.76 8.24 -7.49
N GLU A 81 -4.95 8.11 -8.54
CA GLU A 81 -3.63 7.47 -8.44
C GLU A 81 -2.72 8.20 -7.45
N ARG A 82 -2.63 9.54 -7.54
CA ARG A 82 -1.81 10.33 -6.60
C ARG A 82 -2.30 10.17 -5.17
N ALA A 83 -3.61 10.33 -4.93
CA ALA A 83 -4.21 10.19 -3.61
C ALA A 83 -3.99 8.78 -3.04
N ALA A 84 -4.20 7.73 -3.84
CA ALA A 84 -3.99 6.35 -3.41
C ALA A 84 -2.53 6.05 -3.09
N ARG A 85 -1.58 6.56 -3.90
CA ARG A 85 -0.15 6.38 -3.63
C ARG A 85 0.27 7.09 -2.35
N THR A 86 -0.16 8.33 -2.13
CA THR A 86 0.15 9.09 -0.92
C THR A 86 -0.43 8.41 0.32
N HIS A 87 -1.72 8.06 0.29
CA HIS A 87 -2.36 7.32 1.38
C HIS A 87 -1.64 6.00 1.69
N HIS A 88 -1.33 5.22 0.65
CA HIS A 88 -0.60 3.97 0.83
C HIS A 88 0.82 4.17 1.37
N ALA A 89 1.51 5.24 0.97
CA ALA A 89 2.85 5.54 1.47
C ALA A 89 2.85 5.83 2.97
N VAL A 90 1.87 6.60 3.47
CA VAL A 90 1.67 6.86 4.90
C VAL A 90 1.37 5.55 5.63
N VAL A 91 0.38 4.80 5.18
CA VAL A 91 0.01 3.51 5.80
C VAL A 91 1.20 2.55 5.83
N ALA A 92 1.94 2.43 4.72
CA ALA A 92 3.13 1.59 4.64
C ALA A 92 4.26 2.07 5.57
N ALA A 93 4.37 3.37 5.85
CA ALA A 93 5.32 3.89 6.84
C ALA A 93 4.93 3.46 8.25
N LEU A 94 3.65 3.54 8.60
CA LEU A 94 3.14 3.10 9.90
C LEU A 94 3.29 1.58 10.08
N SER A 95 2.96 0.78 9.06
CA SER A 95 3.08 -0.69 9.12
C SER A 95 4.50 -1.18 9.36
N ARG A 96 5.53 -0.38 9.02
CA ARG A 96 6.93 -0.74 9.27
C ARG A 96 7.33 -0.67 10.75
N VAL A 97 6.59 0.11 11.54
CA VAL A 97 6.91 0.34 12.96
C VAL A 97 5.90 -0.31 13.91
N GLY A 98 4.71 -0.70 13.43
CA GLY A 98 3.72 -1.38 14.25
C GLY A 98 2.43 -1.73 13.52
N ALA A 99 1.49 -2.33 14.25
CA ALA A 99 0.17 -2.66 13.74
C ALA A 99 -0.62 -1.38 13.40
N VAL A 100 -1.28 -1.38 12.25
CA VAL A 100 -2.12 -0.28 11.78
C VAL A 100 -3.42 -0.83 11.21
N VAL A 101 -4.53 -0.17 11.51
CA VAL A 101 -5.81 -0.36 10.82
C VAL A 101 -5.90 0.71 9.73
N PRO A 102 -5.71 0.37 8.44
CA PRO A 102 -5.83 1.34 7.37
C PRO A 102 -7.26 1.86 7.27
N ALA A 103 -7.42 3.16 7.13
CA ALA A 103 -8.72 3.72 6.77
C ALA A 103 -9.05 3.39 5.32
N ARG A 104 -10.32 3.49 4.93
CA ARG A 104 -10.68 3.44 3.52
C ARG A 104 -10.10 4.67 2.82
N LEU A 105 -9.70 4.51 1.57
CA LEU A 105 -9.30 5.66 0.76
C LEU A 105 -10.42 6.71 0.74
N ALA A 106 -10.05 7.98 0.71
CA ALA A 106 -10.99 9.11 0.69
C ALA A 106 -11.87 9.21 1.96
N THR A 107 -11.37 8.78 3.12
CA THR A 107 -12.01 9.04 4.41
C THR A 107 -11.64 10.45 4.90
N VAL A 108 -12.52 11.43 4.66
CA VAL A 108 -12.33 12.83 5.06
C VAL A 108 -13.35 13.22 6.14
N HIS A 109 -12.89 13.92 7.17
CA HIS A 109 -13.70 14.49 8.24
C HIS A 109 -13.61 16.02 8.23
N HIS A 110 -14.60 16.71 8.78
CA HIS A 110 -14.57 18.17 8.86
C HIS A 110 -13.50 18.72 9.82
N ASP A 111 -13.20 17.98 10.89
CA ASP A 111 -12.29 18.42 11.95
C ASP A 111 -11.76 17.22 12.77
N ASP A 112 -10.82 17.51 13.66
CA ASP A 112 -10.22 16.54 14.57
C ASP A 112 -11.19 16.00 15.61
N ALA A 113 -12.17 16.79 16.04
CA ALA A 113 -13.14 16.37 17.04
C ALA A 113 -14.03 15.24 16.51
N ARG A 114 -14.40 15.28 15.22
CA ARG A 114 -15.11 14.20 14.53
C ARG A 114 -14.28 12.93 14.43
N VAL A 115 -12.98 13.05 14.11
CA VAL A 115 -12.06 11.90 14.13
C VAL A 115 -11.98 11.32 15.54
N ALA A 116 -11.77 12.16 16.55
CA ALA A 116 -11.64 11.73 17.93
C ALA A 116 -12.92 11.06 18.46
N GLY A 117 -14.10 11.60 18.10
CA GLY A 117 -15.40 11.01 18.40
C GLY A 117 -15.57 9.63 17.77
N GLN A 118 -15.18 9.46 16.50
CA GLN A 118 -15.24 8.16 15.82
C GLN A 118 -14.32 7.11 16.48
N LEU A 119 -13.09 7.50 16.82
CA LEU A 119 -12.14 6.62 17.51
C LEU A 119 -12.66 6.20 18.89
N THR A 120 -13.27 7.13 19.63
CA THR A 120 -13.86 6.84 20.94
C THR A 120 -15.03 5.87 20.82
N ALA A 121 -15.95 6.12 19.88
CA ALA A 121 -17.11 5.26 19.66
C ALA A 121 -16.73 3.84 19.21
N ARG A 122 -15.66 3.70 18.42
CA ARG A 122 -15.20 2.42 17.86
C ARG A 122 -13.98 1.84 18.58
N ARG A 123 -13.66 2.35 19.77
CA ARG A 123 -12.42 2.02 20.49
C ARG A 123 -12.23 0.52 20.66
N ALA A 124 -13.25 -0.18 21.14
CA ALA A 124 -13.18 -1.62 21.41
C ALA A 124 -12.93 -2.43 20.12
N GLU A 125 -13.65 -2.11 19.04
CA GLU A 125 -13.49 -2.73 17.73
C GLU A 125 -12.07 -2.51 17.18
N LEU A 126 -11.61 -1.26 17.15
CA LEU A 126 -10.29 -0.90 16.63
C LEU A 126 -9.15 -1.53 17.44
N THR A 127 -9.29 -1.56 18.77
CA THR A 127 -8.32 -2.22 19.67
C THR A 127 -8.24 -3.71 19.36
N ALA A 128 -9.39 -4.39 19.22
CA ALA A 128 -9.42 -5.81 18.91
C ALA A 128 -8.82 -6.12 17.53
N VAL A 129 -8.98 -5.25 16.53
CA VAL A 129 -8.30 -5.40 15.23
C VAL A 129 -6.80 -5.22 15.39
N LEU A 130 -6.34 -4.19 16.10
CA LEU A 130 -4.91 -3.94 16.33
C LEU A 130 -4.25 -5.10 17.09
N ASP A 131 -4.95 -5.70 18.05
CA ASP A 131 -4.47 -6.89 18.76
C ASP A 131 -4.24 -8.07 17.82
N ARG A 132 -5.18 -8.33 16.91
CA ARG A 132 -5.04 -9.39 15.91
C ARG A 132 -3.90 -9.13 14.92
N LEU A 133 -3.64 -7.87 14.60
CA LEU A 133 -2.59 -7.49 13.65
C LEU A 133 -1.20 -7.41 14.30
N THR A 134 -1.11 -7.29 15.61
CA THR A 134 0.17 -7.14 16.30
C THR A 134 1.03 -8.39 16.10
N GLY A 135 2.28 -8.19 15.67
CA GLY A 135 3.22 -9.29 15.40
C GLY A 135 2.95 -10.08 14.12
N HIS A 136 1.99 -9.64 13.27
CA HIS A 136 1.65 -10.30 12.02
C HIS A 136 2.02 -9.44 10.80
N ASP A 137 2.45 -10.09 9.73
CA ASP A 137 2.70 -9.48 8.42
C ASP A 137 1.60 -9.88 7.43
N GLU A 138 1.18 -8.95 6.57
CA GLU A 138 0.24 -9.22 5.48
C GLU A 138 0.96 -9.64 4.19
N TRP A 139 0.48 -10.72 3.55
CA TRP A 139 1.08 -11.28 2.34
C TRP A 139 0.05 -11.46 1.23
N GLY A 140 0.26 -10.76 0.11
CA GLY A 140 -0.46 -11.01 -1.14
C GLY A 140 0.30 -12.00 -2.03
N VAL A 141 -0.35 -13.10 -2.42
CA VAL A 141 0.21 -14.09 -3.36
C VAL A 141 -0.63 -14.13 -4.63
N LYS A 142 0.01 -13.93 -5.80
CA LYS A 142 -0.64 -14.05 -7.11
C LYS A 142 0.01 -15.17 -7.92
N GLY A 143 -0.79 -16.16 -8.30
CA GLY A 143 -0.39 -17.23 -9.22
C GLY A 143 -0.92 -16.95 -10.62
N TYR A 144 -0.08 -17.15 -11.64
CA TYR A 144 -0.46 -17.05 -13.04
C TYR A 144 -0.27 -18.42 -13.69
N VAL A 145 -1.27 -18.88 -14.45
CA VAL A 145 -1.15 -20.07 -15.30
C VAL A 145 -0.95 -19.59 -16.73
N VAL A 146 0.11 -20.07 -17.38
CA VAL A 146 0.34 -19.83 -18.80
C VAL A 146 0.01 -21.14 -19.54
N PRO A 147 -1.06 -21.18 -20.35
CA PRO A 147 -1.37 -22.36 -21.16
C PRO A 147 -0.20 -22.72 -22.08
N GLY A 148 0.21 -23.99 -22.10
CA GLY A 148 1.27 -24.50 -22.99
C GLY A 148 2.71 -24.43 -22.45
N ALA A 149 2.94 -23.95 -21.23
CA ALA A 149 4.25 -24.03 -20.61
C ALA A 149 4.54 -25.46 -20.12
N THR A 150 5.44 -26.20 -20.78
CA THR A 150 6.00 -27.45 -20.24
C THR A 150 6.84 -27.14 -19.01
N PRO A 151 6.58 -27.77 -17.84
CA PRO A 151 7.43 -27.61 -16.66
C PRO A 151 8.84 -28.08 -16.99
N ARG A 152 9.83 -27.18 -16.94
CA ARG A 152 11.24 -27.58 -17.03
C ARG A 152 11.68 -28.07 -15.65
N PRO A 153 12.33 -29.24 -15.54
CA PRO A 153 12.92 -29.68 -14.28
C PRO A 153 13.82 -28.57 -13.73
N THR A 154 13.61 -28.20 -12.47
CA THR A 154 14.47 -27.24 -11.78
C THR A 154 15.83 -27.87 -11.55
N GLU A 155 16.82 -27.51 -12.36
CA GLU A 155 18.21 -27.73 -11.98
C GLU A 155 18.60 -26.85 -10.79
N PRO A 156 19.45 -27.33 -9.88
CA PRO A 156 19.89 -26.58 -8.72
C PRO A 156 20.56 -25.26 -9.14
N ALA A 157 20.16 -24.17 -8.48
CA ALA A 157 20.54 -22.82 -8.83
C ALA A 157 22.05 -22.59 -8.64
N GLY A 158 22.80 -22.55 -9.76
CA GLY A 158 24.11 -21.92 -9.82
C GLY A 158 24.03 -20.41 -9.55
N SER A 159 25.09 -19.87 -8.96
CA SER A 159 25.23 -18.53 -8.36
C SER A 159 25.14 -17.34 -9.35
N GLY A 160 24.00 -17.16 -10.00
CA GLY A 160 23.70 -16.01 -10.86
C GLY A 160 22.47 -15.27 -10.35
N GLY A 161 22.66 -14.03 -9.87
CA GLY A 161 21.64 -13.24 -9.18
C GLY A 161 20.26 -13.22 -9.86
N ALA A 162 19.22 -13.51 -9.06
CA ALA A 162 17.82 -13.67 -9.47
C ALA A 162 17.26 -12.54 -10.36
N GLY A 163 17.81 -11.32 -10.24
CA GLY A 163 17.40 -10.15 -11.03
C GLY A 163 17.72 -10.25 -12.53
N ALA A 164 18.89 -10.78 -12.90
CA ALA A 164 19.28 -10.91 -14.31
C ALA A 164 18.44 -11.98 -15.03
N ALA A 165 18.10 -13.06 -14.34
CA ALA A 165 17.21 -14.10 -14.86
C ALA A 165 15.77 -13.60 -15.03
N TYR A 166 15.29 -12.71 -14.14
CA TYR A 166 14.00 -12.05 -14.27
C TYR A 166 13.93 -11.10 -15.48
N LEU A 167 14.94 -10.25 -15.67
CA LEU A 167 14.99 -9.32 -16.81
C LEU A 167 15.07 -10.05 -18.15
N ARG A 168 15.82 -11.17 -18.24
CA ARG A 168 15.84 -12.03 -19.43
C ARG A 168 14.46 -12.62 -19.73
N ARG A 169 13.74 -13.10 -18.71
CA ARG A 169 12.37 -13.62 -18.88
C ARG A 169 11.36 -12.52 -19.25
N ARG A 170 11.48 -11.33 -18.67
CA ARG A 170 10.60 -10.19 -18.98
C ARG A 170 10.80 -9.66 -20.40
N ARG A 171 12.04 -9.65 -20.90
CA ARG A 171 12.34 -9.31 -22.29
C ARG A 171 11.74 -10.33 -23.27
N ALA A 172 11.85 -11.63 -22.98
CA ALA A 172 11.26 -12.69 -23.80
C ALA A 172 9.72 -12.64 -23.85
N GLN A 173 9.06 -12.28 -22.74
CA GLN A 173 7.59 -12.14 -22.68
C GLN A 173 7.05 -10.97 -23.50
N LEU A 174 7.80 -9.85 -23.59
CA LEU A 174 7.41 -8.71 -24.41
C LEU A 174 7.54 -9.05 -25.91
N THR A 175 8.63 -9.71 -26.32
CA THR A 175 8.85 -10.13 -27.71
C THR A 175 7.86 -11.21 -28.17
N ALA A 176 7.34 -12.04 -27.27
CA ALA A 176 6.32 -13.04 -27.59
C ALA A 176 4.93 -12.42 -27.84
N ARG A 177 4.63 -11.27 -27.21
CA ARG A 177 3.37 -10.54 -27.43
C ARG A 177 3.31 -9.87 -28.80
N GLU A 178 4.45 -9.46 -29.34
CA GLU A 178 4.54 -8.83 -30.66
C GLU A 178 4.34 -9.82 -31.82
N ARG A 179 4.50 -11.13 -31.58
CA ARG A 179 4.49 -12.17 -32.64
C ARG A 179 3.23 -13.04 -32.68
N GLY A 180 2.28 -12.83 -31.77
CA GLY A 180 1.20 -13.79 -31.49
C GLY A 180 -0.22 -13.34 -31.85
N SER A 181 -0.43 -12.76 -33.03
CA SER A 181 -1.78 -12.55 -33.60
C SER A 181 -2.06 -13.60 -34.67
N GLY A 182 -2.50 -14.81 -34.27
CA GLY A 182 -2.94 -15.84 -35.21
C GLY A 182 -3.18 -17.22 -34.62
N SER A 183 -4.46 -17.61 -34.53
CA SER A 183 -5.04 -18.95 -34.36
C SER A 183 -5.42 -19.42 -32.92
N PRO A 184 -6.64 -19.99 -32.72
CA PRO A 184 -7.15 -20.36 -31.39
C PRO A 184 -6.65 -21.74 -30.91
N PRO A 185 -6.46 -21.95 -29.58
CA PRO A 185 -5.98 -23.21 -29.04
C PRO A 185 -7.10 -24.22 -28.67
N ARG A 186 -6.76 -25.52 -28.78
CA ARG A 186 -7.53 -26.71 -28.34
C ARG A 186 -7.66 -26.80 -26.80
N PRO A 187 -8.64 -27.53 -26.24
CA PRO A 187 -8.92 -27.54 -24.80
C PRO A 187 -7.83 -28.28 -23.98
N PRO A 188 -7.52 -27.83 -22.74
CA PRO A 188 -6.47 -28.42 -21.91
C PRO A 188 -6.93 -29.61 -21.06
N GLY A 189 -6.03 -30.59 -20.90
CA GLY A 189 -6.08 -31.66 -19.89
C GLY A 189 -5.62 -31.22 -18.49
N PRO A 190 -5.54 -32.14 -17.50
CA PRO A 190 -5.60 -31.80 -16.08
C PRO A 190 -4.38 -31.03 -15.54
N CYS A 191 -4.67 -30.00 -14.73
CA CYS A 191 -3.73 -29.07 -14.11
C CYS A 191 -3.24 -29.52 -12.74
N THR A 192 -1.92 -29.58 -12.53
CA THR A 192 -1.31 -29.57 -11.18
C THR A 192 -0.81 -28.18 -10.81
N ARG A 193 -1.12 -27.76 -9.58
CA ARG A 193 -0.99 -26.39 -9.06
C ARG A 193 0.35 -26.21 -8.34
N HIS A 194 1.11 -25.15 -8.68
CA HIS A 194 2.28 -24.72 -7.93
C HIS A 194 2.06 -23.34 -7.29
N TRP A 195 2.62 -23.12 -6.10
CA TRP A 195 2.54 -21.86 -5.37
C TRP A 195 3.93 -21.25 -5.16
N ARG A 196 4.05 -19.93 -5.27
CA ARG A 196 5.20 -19.20 -4.71
C ARG A 196 4.75 -17.81 -4.25
N GLY A 197 4.92 -17.53 -2.96
CA GLY A 197 4.65 -16.22 -2.38
C GLY A 197 5.75 -15.21 -2.74
N THR A 198 5.37 -13.95 -2.87
CA THR A 198 6.32 -12.84 -2.96
C THR A 198 6.24 -12.01 -1.68
N ARG A 199 7.39 -11.83 -1.02
CA ARG A 199 7.57 -10.79 -0.02
C ARG A 199 7.62 -9.45 -0.74
N ARG A 200 6.87 -8.46 -0.26
CA ARG A 200 7.16 -7.07 -0.56
C ARG A 200 8.29 -6.66 0.39
N PRO A 201 9.54 -6.44 -0.08
CA PRO A 201 10.60 -6.00 0.82
C PRO A 201 10.31 -4.56 1.27
N PRO A 202 10.77 -4.15 2.48
CA PRO A 202 10.82 -2.74 2.81
C PRO A 202 11.67 -2.02 1.77
N GLY A 203 11.12 -0.93 1.20
CA GLY A 203 11.79 -0.13 0.18
C GLY A 203 13.06 0.51 0.75
N GLY A 204 14.20 -0.09 0.46
CA GLY A 204 15.53 0.47 0.64
C GLY A 204 16.35 0.21 -0.62
N THR A 205 16.77 1.27 -1.29
CA THR A 205 17.76 1.20 -2.37
C THR A 205 19.12 0.81 -1.78
N PRO A 206 19.85 -0.15 -2.37
CA PRO A 206 21.23 -0.38 -1.96
C PRO A 206 22.10 0.78 -2.46
N ARG A 207 22.63 1.58 -1.53
CA ARG A 207 23.80 2.44 -1.80
C ARG A 207 24.96 1.53 -2.20
N ARG A 208 25.48 1.74 -3.41
CA ARG A 208 26.80 1.26 -3.82
C ARG A 208 27.85 1.96 -2.95
N THR A 209 28.45 1.26 -2.00
CA THR A 209 29.75 1.63 -1.45
C THR A 209 30.82 0.88 -2.22
N ALA A 210 31.67 1.63 -2.93
CA ALA A 210 32.94 1.12 -3.40
C ALA A 210 33.88 1.01 -2.20
N GLY A 211 34.38 -0.19 -1.92
CA GLY A 211 35.36 -0.46 -0.88
C GLY A 211 36.18 -1.69 -1.27
N SER A 212 37.48 -1.51 -1.42
CA SER A 212 38.50 -2.48 -1.83
C SER A 212 38.55 -3.75 -0.95
N PRO A 213 39.13 -4.87 -1.44
CA PRO A 213 38.91 -6.19 -0.85
C PRO A 213 39.76 -6.41 0.41
N GLY A 214 39.08 -6.49 1.56
CA GLY A 214 39.66 -7.00 2.81
C GLY A 214 39.66 -8.53 2.82
N ARG A 215 40.80 -9.11 3.22
CA ARG A 215 41.04 -10.56 3.37
C ARG A 215 39.96 -11.28 4.19
N PRO A 216 39.63 -12.55 3.88
CA PRO A 216 38.69 -13.33 4.68
C PRO A 216 39.32 -13.79 6.02
N PRO A 217 38.55 -13.85 7.12
CA PRO A 217 39.01 -14.39 8.39
C PRO A 217 39.08 -15.92 8.36
N ARG A 218 40.17 -16.47 8.92
CA ARG A 218 40.38 -17.90 9.14
C ARG A 218 39.58 -18.35 10.37
N TRP A 219 38.69 -19.32 10.21
CA TRP A 219 38.05 -20.03 11.32
C TRP A 219 38.93 -21.19 11.77
N ARG A 220 39.34 -21.20 13.04
CA ARG A 220 39.95 -22.37 13.69
C ARG A 220 38.84 -23.21 14.33
N SER A 221 38.75 -24.47 13.93
CA SER A 221 37.96 -25.49 14.61
C SER A 221 38.77 -26.06 15.78
N THR A 222 38.36 -25.86 17.02
CA THR A 222 38.81 -26.69 18.14
C THR A 222 37.79 -27.80 18.35
N GLY A 223 38.15 -29.00 17.90
CA GLY A 223 37.49 -30.22 18.33
C GLY A 223 37.97 -30.61 19.74
N ARG A 224 37.06 -31.09 20.56
CA ARG A 224 37.38 -31.83 21.79
C ARG A 224 36.42 -33.02 21.86
N THR A 225 37.02 -34.21 21.88
CA THR A 225 36.52 -35.43 22.51
C THR A 225 37.31 -35.61 23.80
#